data_AF-A0A2T4DE81-F1
#
_entry.id   AF-A0A2T4DE81-F1
#
_cell.length_a   1.000
_cell.length_b   1.000
_cell.length_c   1.000
_cell.angle_alpha   90.00
_cell.angle_beta   90.00
_cell.angle_gamma   90.00
#
_symmetry.space_group_name_H-M   'P 1'
#
loop_
_entity.id
_entity.type
_entity.pdbx_description
1 polymer ?
#
loop_
_entity_poly.entity_id
_entity_poly.type
_entity_poly.pdbx_seq_one_letter_code
_entity_poly.pdbx_strand_id
1 'polypeptide(L)'
;MPNGGRRIEVNEAIHDLSLNICFDKSMKIVDLFASPKSFPYSECQCGGNALRNMIGVEMGPGWSRNIHDRVSYKEVCTHLRELLIPLATAAIQSMHLEKEITASKVDDTGKPVRFNSCLAYNESGQLVKSLWPRFYKPKSST
;
A
#
# COMPACT_ATOMS: atom_id res chain seq x y z
N MET A 1 -12.73 -12.29 31.10
CA MET A 1 -12.73 -12.06 29.64
C MET A 1 -12.29 -13.35 28.97
N PRO A 2 -12.97 -13.85 27.93
CA PRO A 2 -12.39 -14.96 27.16
C PRO A 2 -11.04 -14.48 26.60
N ASN A 3 -9.99 -15.30 26.76
CA ASN A 3 -8.61 -15.09 26.28
C ASN A 3 -7.71 -14.13 27.09
N GLY A 4 -7.59 -14.30 28.41
CA GLY A 4 -6.39 -13.86 29.13
C GLY A 4 -6.19 -12.35 29.31
N GLY A 5 -7.20 -11.52 29.02
CA GLY A 5 -7.39 -10.17 29.55
C GLY A 5 -6.13 -9.33 29.80
N ARG A 6 -5.32 -9.10 28.76
CA ARG A 6 -4.25 -8.10 28.83
C ARG A 6 -4.87 -6.75 29.20
N ARG A 7 -4.43 -6.16 30.31
CA ARG A 7 -4.75 -4.78 30.66
C ARG A 7 -3.98 -3.88 29.69
N ILE A 8 -4.70 -3.07 28.94
CA ILE A 8 -4.13 -2.10 27.98
C ILE A 8 -4.12 -0.76 28.69
N GLU A 9 -2.94 -0.15 28.79
CA GLU A 9 -2.80 1.14 29.46
C GLU A 9 -3.32 2.28 28.59
N VAL A 10 -3.62 3.42 29.21
CA VAL A 10 -4.02 4.62 28.48
C VAL A 10 -2.90 5.00 27.50
N ASN A 11 -3.27 5.29 26.24
CA ASN A 11 -2.38 5.56 25.12
C ASN A 11 -1.59 4.36 24.56
N GLU A 12 -1.88 3.14 25.00
CA GLU A 12 -1.26 1.95 24.44
C GLU A 12 -2.05 1.43 23.21
N ALA A 13 -1.33 1.06 22.15
CA ALA A 13 -1.94 0.50 20.95
C ALA A 13 -2.52 -0.91 21.21
N ILE A 14 -3.77 -1.12 20.81
CA ILE A 14 -4.42 -2.45 20.83
C ILE A 14 -3.89 -3.29 19.66
N HIS A 15 -3.77 -2.67 18.49
CA HIS A 15 -3.24 -3.26 17.27
C HIS A 15 -2.15 -2.34 16.71
N ASP A 16 -0.90 -2.77 16.80
CA ASP A 16 0.22 -2.17 16.08
C ASP A 16 0.78 -3.26 15.18
N LEU A 17 0.41 -3.20 13.91
CA LEU A 17 0.68 -4.21 12.91
C LEU A 17 1.34 -3.55 11.71
N SER A 18 2.40 -4.16 11.22
CA SER A 18 3.02 -3.76 9.97
C SER A 18 3.10 -4.93 9.01
N LEU A 19 2.95 -4.64 7.72
CA LEU A 19 3.09 -5.58 6.63
C LEU A 19 4.13 -5.03 5.66
N ASN A 20 5.16 -5.82 5.40
CA ASN A 20 6.27 -5.45 4.54
C ASN A 20 6.30 -6.41 3.36
N ILE A 21 6.54 -5.85 2.17
CA ILE A 21 6.57 -6.61 0.92
C ILE A 21 7.75 -6.17 0.08
N CYS A 22 8.39 -7.15 -0.55
CA CYS A 22 9.41 -6.94 -1.57
C CYS A 22 8.92 -7.57 -2.86
N PHE A 23 9.09 -6.86 -3.98
CA PHE A 23 8.64 -7.32 -5.29
C PHE A 23 9.57 -6.81 -6.38
N ASP A 24 9.56 -7.51 -7.52
CA ASP A 24 10.38 -7.16 -8.68
C ASP A 24 9.65 -6.22 -9.66
N LYS A 25 10.31 -5.86 -10.76
CA LYS A 25 9.76 -4.98 -11.80
C LYS A 25 8.53 -5.54 -12.52
N SER A 26 8.30 -6.85 -12.43
CA SER A 26 7.11 -7.52 -12.95
C SER A 26 5.96 -7.56 -11.93
N MET A 27 6.10 -6.87 -10.80
CA MET A 27 5.15 -6.91 -9.67
C MET A 27 5.04 -8.28 -9.01
N LYS A 28 6.01 -9.17 -9.23
CA LYS A 28 6.05 -10.48 -8.57
C LYS A 28 6.66 -10.34 -7.17
N ILE A 29 5.99 -10.91 -6.19
CA ILE A 29 6.42 -10.87 -4.79
C ILE A 29 7.65 -11.77 -4.61
N VAL A 30 8.74 -11.20 -4.09
CA VAL A 30 9.98 -11.93 -3.77
C VAL A 30 10.12 -12.18 -2.27
N ASP A 31 9.54 -11.33 -1.43
CA ASP A 31 9.46 -11.56 0.02
C ASP A 31 8.25 -10.84 0.63
N LEU A 32 7.76 -11.37 1.74
CA LEU A 32 6.62 -10.82 2.46
C LEU A 32 6.67 -11.25 3.93
N PHE A 33 6.63 -10.27 4.83
CA PHE A 33 6.58 -10.53 6.28
C PHE A 33 5.72 -9.49 7.01
N ALA A 34 5.08 -9.94 8.08
CA ALA A 34 4.36 -9.08 9.00
C ALA A 34 5.13 -8.92 10.31
N SER A 35 5.12 -7.72 10.88
CA SER A 35 5.75 -7.44 12.17
C SER A 35 4.69 -6.86 13.12
N PRO A 36 3.97 -7.73 13.85
CA PRO A 36 3.03 -7.30 14.88
C PRO A 36 3.78 -6.87 16.15
N LYS A 37 3.55 -5.65 16.62
CA LYS A 37 4.12 -5.08 17.85
C LYS A 37 3.13 -5.09 19.01
N SER A 38 1.84 -4.85 18.73
CA SER A 38 0.76 -4.91 19.72
C SER A 38 -0.42 -5.69 19.17
N PHE A 39 -0.94 -6.61 19.98
CA PHE A 39 -2.08 -7.45 19.65
C PHE A 39 -2.81 -7.92 20.93
N PRO A 40 -4.13 -8.13 20.88
CA PRO A 40 -4.92 -8.48 22.06
C PRO A 40 -4.91 -9.97 22.41
N TYR A 41 -4.62 -10.86 21.46
CA TYR A 41 -4.64 -12.31 21.65
C TYR A 41 -3.27 -12.91 21.32
N SER A 42 -2.78 -13.83 22.16
CA SER A 42 -1.49 -14.51 21.98
C SER A 42 -1.34 -15.16 20.60
N GLU A 43 -2.41 -15.72 20.08
CA GLU A 43 -2.49 -16.41 18.79
C GLU A 43 -2.23 -15.45 17.62
N CYS A 44 -2.45 -14.15 17.80
CA CYS A 44 -2.20 -13.14 16.77
C CYS A 44 -0.70 -12.89 16.53
N GLN A 45 0.20 -13.30 17.44
CA GLN A 45 1.65 -13.09 17.29
C GLN A 45 2.20 -13.72 16.00
N CYS A 46 1.72 -14.92 15.66
CA CYS A 46 2.12 -15.65 14.46
C CYS A 46 1.16 -15.43 13.27
N GLY A 47 0.21 -14.50 13.39
CA GLY A 47 -0.88 -14.31 12.43
C GLY A 47 -0.46 -13.82 11.05
N GLY A 48 0.83 -13.65 10.77
CA GLY A 48 1.36 -13.28 9.46
C GLY A 48 1.99 -14.42 8.65
N ASN A 49 2.23 -15.59 9.25
CA ASN A 49 3.04 -16.64 8.61
C ASN A 49 2.44 -17.14 7.28
N ALA A 50 1.12 -17.31 7.22
CA ALA A 50 0.44 -17.77 6.01
C ALA A 50 0.54 -16.79 4.83
N LEU A 51 0.89 -15.52 5.09
CA LEU A 51 1.07 -14.53 4.01
C LEU A 51 2.27 -14.88 3.11
N ARG A 52 3.22 -15.70 3.58
CA ARG A 52 4.34 -16.20 2.75
C ARG A 52 3.87 -17.03 1.56
N ASN A 53 2.64 -17.56 1.59
CA ASN A 53 2.01 -18.24 0.45
C ASN A 53 1.81 -17.32 -0.77
N MET A 54 1.94 -16.00 -0.58
CA MET A 54 1.89 -15.00 -1.64
C MET A 54 3.24 -14.78 -2.34
N ILE A 55 4.34 -15.33 -1.83
CA ILE A 55 5.64 -15.25 -2.52
C ILE A 55 5.53 -15.95 -3.88
N GLY A 56 5.99 -15.27 -4.93
CA GLY A 56 5.88 -15.71 -6.33
C GLY A 56 4.57 -15.33 -7.02
N VAL A 57 3.58 -14.79 -6.30
CA VAL A 57 2.34 -14.26 -6.88
C VAL A 57 2.59 -12.87 -7.45
N GLU A 58 1.96 -12.58 -8.58
CA GLU A 58 1.98 -11.25 -9.19
C GLU A 58 0.87 -10.35 -8.60
N MET A 59 1.24 -9.13 -8.22
CA MET A 59 0.29 -8.10 -7.82
C MET A 59 -0.31 -7.44 -9.08
N GLY A 60 -1.46 -7.96 -9.52
CA GLY A 60 -2.11 -7.51 -10.74
C GLY A 60 -3.53 -8.07 -10.92
N PRO A 61 -3.98 -8.32 -12.17
CA PRO A 61 -5.28 -8.93 -12.43
C PRO A 61 -5.47 -10.22 -11.64
N GLY A 62 -6.64 -10.36 -10.99
CA GLY A 62 -6.94 -11.52 -10.15
C GLY A 62 -6.30 -11.51 -8.76
N TRP A 63 -5.69 -10.40 -8.33
CA TRP A 63 -5.06 -10.26 -7.01
C TRP A 63 -5.96 -10.71 -5.85
N SER A 64 -7.19 -10.19 -5.75
CA SER A 64 -8.12 -10.57 -4.68
C SER A 64 -8.46 -12.07 -4.68
N ARG A 65 -8.56 -12.68 -5.87
CA ARG A 65 -8.77 -14.13 -6.00
C ARG A 65 -7.55 -14.91 -5.53
N ASN A 66 -6.34 -14.48 -5.89
CA ASN A 66 -5.12 -15.10 -5.39
C ASN A 66 -5.01 -15.04 -3.86
N ILE A 67 -5.37 -13.91 -3.23
CA ILE A 67 -5.41 -13.80 -1.76
C ILE A 67 -6.41 -14.82 -1.20
N HIS A 68 -7.62 -14.88 -1.78
CA HIS A 68 -8.65 -15.82 -1.35
C HIS A 68 -8.19 -17.28 -1.43
N ASP A 69 -7.57 -17.67 -2.55
CA ASP A 69 -7.22 -19.07 -2.81
C ASP A 69 -5.97 -19.53 -2.03
N ARG A 70 -5.10 -18.60 -1.60
CA ARG A 70 -3.79 -18.91 -1.00
C ARG A 70 -3.68 -18.57 0.49
N VAL A 71 -4.53 -17.67 0.98
CA VAL A 71 -4.49 -17.17 2.36
C VAL A 71 -5.86 -17.32 3.00
N SER A 72 -6.04 -18.46 3.68
CA SER A 72 -7.24 -18.75 4.46
C SER A 72 -7.36 -17.80 5.65
N TYR A 73 -8.58 -17.28 5.90
CA TYR A 73 -8.89 -16.48 7.09
C TYR A 73 -8.62 -17.21 8.42
N LYS A 74 -8.50 -18.56 8.40
CA LYS A 74 -8.21 -19.36 9.60
C LYS A 74 -6.72 -19.42 9.95
N GLU A 75 -5.85 -19.06 9.02
CA GLU A 75 -4.38 -19.22 9.14
C GLU A 75 -3.64 -17.88 9.24
N VAL A 76 -4.39 -16.77 9.19
CA VAL A 76 -3.86 -15.41 9.18
C VAL A 76 -4.73 -14.51 10.06
N CYS A 77 -4.12 -13.50 10.68
CA CYS A 77 -4.88 -12.41 11.28
C CYS A 77 -5.66 -11.67 10.19
N THR A 78 -6.98 -11.54 10.37
CA THR A 78 -7.86 -10.83 9.43
C THR A 78 -7.31 -9.47 9.02
N HIS A 79 -6.81 -8.68 9.98
CA HIS A 79 -6.25 -7.36 9.71
C HIS A 79 -5.11 -7.39 8.69
N LEU A 80 -4.15 -8.31 8.84
CA LEU A 80 -3.01 -8.42 7.94
C LEU A 80 -3.43 -8.89 6.54
N ARG A 81 -4.43 -9.77 6.47
CA ARG A 81 -4.98 -10.24 5.19
C ARG A 81 -5.67 -9.11 4.43
N GLU A 82 -6.47 -8.29 5.12
CA GLU A 82 -7.17 -7.16 4.52
C GLU A 82 -6.19 -6.07 4.04
N LEU A 83 -5.05 -5.89 4.70
CA LEU A 83 -3.98 -4.99 4.23
C LEU A 83 -3.39 -5.38 2.86
N LEU A 84 -3.48 -6.65 2.45
CA LEU A 84 -3.01 -7.06 1.12
C LEU A 84 -3.79 -6.39 -0.03
N ILE A 85 -5.06 -6.03 0.18
CA ILE A 85 -5.92 -5.45 -0.86
C ILE A 85 -5.39 -4.07 -1.31
N PRO A 86 -5.27 -3.05 -0.44
CA PRO A 86 -4.75 -1.74 -0.83
C PRO A 86 -3.24 -1.77 -1.11
N LEU A 87 -2.53 -2.78 -0.61
CA LEU A 87 -1.09 -2.89 -0.82
C LEU A 87 -0.73 -3.07 -2.30
N ALA A 88 -1.52 -3.82 -3.08
CA ALA A 88 -1.23 -3.99 -4.50
C ALA A 88 -1.34 -2.68 -5.27
N THR A 89 -2.34 -1.84 -5.00
CA THR A 89 -2.49 -0.54 -5.67
C THR A 89 -1.38 0.43 -5.28
N ALA A 90 -0.97 0.43 -4.00
CA ALA A 90 0.16 1.22 -3.53
C ALA A 90 1.49 0.80 -4.19
N ALA A 91 1.74 -0.52 -4.28
CA ALA A 91 2.91 -1.08 -4.96
C ALA A 91 2.91 -0.73 -6.45
N ILE A 92 1.77 -0.83 -7.12
CA ILE A 92 1.63 -0.44 -8.52
C ILE A 92 1.98 1.05 -8.68
N GLN A 93 1.44 1.93 -7.83
CA GLN A 93 1.71 3.37 -7.90
C GLN A 93 3.17 3.74 -7.63
N SER A 94 3.91 2.98 -6.80
CA SER A 94 5.34 3.24 -6.58
C SER A 94 6.19 2.98 -7.83
N MET A 95 5.80 2.01 -8.67
CA MET A 95 6.49 1.68 -9.92
C MET A 95 6.11 2.60 -11.10
N HIS A 96 5.00 3.33 -11.03
CA HIS A 96 4.56 4.26 -12.08
C HIS A 96 5.54 5.43 -12.32
N LEU A 97 6.42 5.71 -11.35
CA LEU A 97 7.52 6.66 -11.52
C LEU A 97 8.63 6.10 -12.45
N GLU A 98 8.89 4.80 -12.42
CA GLU A 98 9.92 4.16 -13.25
C GLU A 98 9.47 4.03 -14.73
N LYS A 99 8.17 3.78 -14.97
CA LYS A 99 7.61 3.62 -16.33
C LYS A 99 7.35 4.92 -17.08
N GLU A 100 7.24 6.06 -16.39
CA GLU A 100 6.78 7.32 -16.99
C GLU A 100 7.60 8.54 -16.54
N ILE A 101 8.93 8.49 -16.77
CA ILE A 101 9.73 9.71 -16.97
C ILE A 101 9.25 10.49 -18.22
N THR A 102 8.29 9.96 -18.99
CA THR A 102 7.50 10.70 -19.96
C THR A 102 6.37 11.47 -19.28
N ALA A 103 6.68 12.66 -18.76
CA ALA A 103 5.72 13.73 -18.45
C ALA A 103 4.99 14.27 -19.71
N SER A 104 4.78 13.42 -20.72
CA SER A 104 4.44 13.77 -22.10
C SER A 104 3.01 13.38 -22.48
N LYS A 105 2.36 12.48 -21.73
CA LYS A 105 0.95 12.16 -21.98
C LYS A 105 0.06 13.30 -21.50
N VAL A 106 -0.65 13.87 -22.46
CA VAL A 106 -1.67 14.89 -22.26
C VAL A 106 -3.03 14.34 -22.68
N ASP A 107 -4.09 14.85 -22.07
CA ASP A 107 -5.46 14.63 -22.52
C ASP A 107 -5.78 15.44 -23.79
N ASP A 108 -7.02 15.33 -24.29
CA ASP A 108 -7.48 16.04 -25.49
C ASP A 108 -7.44 17.57 -25.35
N THR A 109 -7.35 18.09 -24.12
CA THR A 109 -7.20 19.54 -23.83
C THR A 109 -5.74 19.98 -23.75
N GLY A 110 -4.80 19.06 -23.96
CA GLY A 110 -3.37 19.30 -23.83
C GLY A 110 -2.90 19.38 -22.37
N LYS A 111 -3.74 18.97 -21.40
CA LYS A 111 -3.40 18.97 -19.97
C LYS A 111 -2.74 17.64 -19.59
N PRO A 112 -1.66 17.65 -18.80
CA PRO A 112 -0.98 16.43 -18.38
C PRO A 112 -1.92 15.50 -17.61
N VAL A 113 -1.97 14.24 -18.01
CA VAL A 113 -2.88 13.24 -17.42
C VAL A 113 -2.66 13.08 -15.91
N ARG A 114 -1.41 13.24 -15.45
CA ARG A 114 -1.06 13.12 -14.02
C ARG A 114 -1.28 14.42 -13.23
N PHE A 115 -1.72 15.51 -13.84
CA PHE A 115 -1.99 16.75 -13.12
C PHE A 115 -3.03 16.56 -12.01
N ASN A 116 -2.70 16.97 -10.78
CA ASN A 116 -3.52 16.75 -9.57
C ASN A 116 -3.83 15.28 -9.23
N SER A 117 -3.07 14.32 -9.76
CA SER A 117 -3.29 12.89 -9.49
C SER A 117 -2.70 12.40 -8.15
N CYS A 118 -1.71 13.09 -7.59
CA CYS A 118 -1.10 12.77 -6.30
C CYS A 118 -0.43 14.02 -5.68
N LEU A 119 0.07 13.89 -4.45
CA LEU A 119 0.73 14.99 -3.74
C LEU A 119 1.87 15.62 -4.55
N ALA A 120 2.69 14.81 -5.22
CA ALA A 120 3.81 15.31 -6.03
C ALA A 120 3.33 16.10 -7.27
N TYR A 121 2.23 15.69 -7.90
CA TYR A 121 1.67 16.33 -9.10
C TYR A 121 0.58 17.37 -8.81
N ASN A 122 0.51 17.87 -7.57
CA ASN A 122 -0.38 18.95 -7.19
C ASN A 122 -0.07 20.24 -7.98
N GLU A 123 -1.10 20.99 -8.40
CA GLU A 123 -1.00 22.26 -9.13
C GLU A 123 -0.11 23.31 -8.45
N SER A 124 0.02 23.25 -7.12
CA SER A 124 0.92 24.12 -6.33
C SER A 124 2.24 23.46 -5.94
N GLY A 125 2.51 22.25 -6.43
CA GLY A 125 3.73 21.49 -6.14
C GLY A 125 4.93 21.97 -6.95
N GLN A 126 6.13 21.85 -6.37
CA GLN A 126 7.38 22.22 -7.06
C GLN A 126 7.58 21.39 -8.34
N LEU A 127 7.18 20.12 -8.34
CA LEU A 127 7.30 19.25 -9.51
C LEU A 127 6.45 19.77 -10.69
N VAL A 128 5.23 20.23 -10.44
CA VAL A 128 4.37 20.84 -11.48
C VAL A 128 4.94 22.19 -11.93
N LYS A 129 5.48 22.99 -11.00
CA LYS A 129 6.18 24.24 -11.35
C LYS A 129 7.34 24.01 -12.32
N SER A 130 8.09 22.92 -12.14
CA SER A 130 9.22 22.56 -13.00
C SER A 130 8.81 21.89 -14.30
N LEU A 131 7.91 20.90 -14.26
CA LEU A 131 7.55 20.10 -15.44
C LEU A 131 6.48 20.78 -16.31
N TRP A 132 5.51 21.45 -15.70
CA TRP A 132 4.37 22.05 -16.41
C TRP A 132 4.05 23.47 -15.91
N PRO A 133 4.97 24.45 -16.10
CA PRO A 133 4.82 25.81 -15.56
C PRO A 133 3.49 26.48 -15.92
N ARG A 134 2.94 26.20 -17.11
CA ARG A 134 1.66 26.75 -17.59
C ARG A 134 0.44 26.38 -16.75
N PHE A 135 0.50 25.29 -15.98
CA PHE A 135 -0.60 24.84 -15.12
C PHE A 135 -0.33 25.08 -13.62
N TYR A 136 0.83 25.65 -13.27
CA TYR A 136 1.18 25.90 -11.88
C TYR A 136 0.36 27.03 -11.27
N LYS A 137 -0.13 26.82 -10.05
CA LYS A 137 -0.80 27.85 -9.25
C LYS A 137 -0.15 27.96 -7.88
N PRO A 138 0.37 29.13 -7.48
CA PRO A 138 0.85 29.35 -6.12
C PRO A 138 -0.25 29.04 -5.09
N LYS A 139 0.12 28.45 -3.95
CA LYS A 139 -0.82 28.36 -2.82
C LYS A 139 -1.19 29.78 -2.40
N SER A 140 -2.48 30.09 -2.37
CA SER A 140 -2.98 31.30 -1.72
C SER A 140 -2.73 31.20 -0.23
N SER A 141 -1.97 32.13 0.33
CA SER A 141 -1.82 32.28 1.77
C SER A 141 -3.21 32.51 2.37
N THR A 142 -3.66 31.59 3.23
CA THR A 142 -4.82 31.79 4.10
C THR A 142 -4.31 31.89 5.52
#